data_AF-A0A8H4V2N4-F1
#
_entry.id   AF-A0A8H4V2N4-F1
#
_cell.length_a   1.000
_cell.length_b   1.000
_cell.length_c   1.000
_cell.angle_alpha   90.00
_cell.angle_beta   90.00
_cell.angle_gamma   90.00
#
_symmetry.space_group_name_H-M   'P 1'
#
loop_
_entity.id
_entity.type
_entity.pdbx_description
1 polymer ?
#
loop_
_entity_poly.entity_id
_entity_poly.type
_entity_poly.pdbx_seq_one_letter_code
_entity_poly.pdbx_strand_id
1 'polypeptide(L)' 'YKKLVVALCNEHNIPLIQIPDGKQLGEWAGLCVLDREGNARKVVNCSCVVVKDWGEESQERSILLNYFQTEQ' A
#
# COMPACT_ATOMS: atom_id res chain seq x y z
N TYR A 1 11.97 2.95 -12.12
CA TYR A 1 10.73 3.45 -11.49
C TYR A 1 10.85 3.56 -9.97
N LYS A 2 11.25 2.51 -9.23
CA LYS A 2 11.36 2.55 -7.75
C LYS A 2 12.12 3.77 -7.19
N LYS A 3 13.32 4.04 -7.71
CA LYS A 3 14.12 5.23 -7.29
C LYS A 3 13.44 6.57 -7.59
N LEU A 4 12.71 6.66 -8.70
CA LEU A 4 12.04 7.88 -9.12
C LEU A 4 10.79 8.14 -8.28
N VAL A 5 10.03 7.08 -7.97
CA VAL A 5 8.89 7.15 -7.05
C VAL A 5 9.35 7.53 -5.64
N VAL A 6 10.43 6.94 -5.14
CA VAL A 6 11.01 7.30 -3.84
C VAL A 6 11.45 8.77 -3.81
N ALA A 7 12.12 9.26 -4.87
CA ALA A 7 12.56 10.64 -4.94
C ALA A 7 11.37 11.63 -4.96
N LEU A 8 10.32 11.34 -5.73
CA LEU A 8 9.11 12.16 -5.78
C LEU A 8 8.37 12.16 -4.44
N CYS A 9 8.24 11.01 -3.78
CA CYS A 9 7.61 10.91 -2.47
C CYS A 9 8.39 11.68 -1.40
N ASN A 10 9.74 11.64 -1.45
CA ASN A 10 10.58 12.42 -0.54
C ASN A 10 10.45 13.93 -0.77
N GLU A 11 10.38 14.39 -2.02
CA GLU A 11 10.25 15.83 -2.34
C GLU A 11 8.92 16.41 -1.86
N HIS A 12 7.83 15.65 -1.99
CA HIS A 12 6.48 16.07 -1.60
C HIS A 12 6.09 15.68 -0.17
N ASN A 13 7.01 15.12 0.65
CA ASN A 13 6.73 14.59 2.00
C ASN A 13 5.52 13.64 2.04
N ILE A 14 5.44 12.74 1.05
CA ILE A 14 4.40 11.72 1.00
C ILE A 14 4.93 10.47 1.71
N PRO A 15 4.21 9.93 2.71
CA PRO A 15 4.63 8.72 3.39
C PRO A 15 4.71 7.54 2.42
N LEU A 16 5.84 6.82 2.43
CA LEU A 16 6.13 5.72 1.51
C LEU A 16 6.48 4.45 2.26
N ILE A 17 5.79 3.36 1.92
CA ILE A 17 6.04 2.01 2.47
C ILE A 17 6.66 1.15 1.38
N GLN A 18 7.76 0.48 1.69
CA GLN A 18 8.39 -0.48 0.79
C GLN A 18 8.04 -1.91 1.17
N ILE A 19 7.40 -2.62 0.25
CA ILE A 19 7.06 -4.04 0.41
C ILE A 19 7.91 -4.83 -0.59
N PRO A 20 8.61 -5.91 -0.17
CA PRO A 20 9.48 -6.69 -1.03
C PRO A 20 8.70 -7.51 -2.07
N ASP A 21 7.53 -8.03 -1.69
CA ASP A 21 6.71 -8.91 -2.51
C ASP A 21 5.54 -8.18 -3.18
N GLY A 22 5.64 -7.95 -4.49
CA GLY A 22 4.58 -7.31 -5.27
C GLY A 22 3.32 -8.18 -5.45
N LYS A 23 3.41 -9.50 -5.25
CA LYS A 23 2.23 -10.38 -5.17
C LYS A 23 1.42 -10.12 -3.90
N GLN A 24 2.08 -10.00 -2.75
CA GLN A 24 1.38 -9.67 -1.49
C GLN A 24 0.71 -8.29 -1.60
N LEU A 25 1.41 -7.31 -2.17
CA LEU A 25 0.83 -5.98 -2.42
C LEU A 25 -0.39 -6.05 -3.35
N GLY A 26 -0.34 -6.87 -4.40
CA GLY A 26 -1.47 -7.08 -5.29
C GLY A 26 -2.68 -7.70 -4.59
N GLU A 27 -2.45 -8.68 -3.70
CA GLU A 27 -3.50 -9.27 -2.88
C GLU A 27 -4.14 -8.24 -1.94
N TRP A 28 -3.34 -7.42 -1.25
CA TRP A 28 -3.81 -6.35 -0.36
C TRP A 28 -4.58 -5.26 -1.10
N ALA A 29 -4.20 -4.97 -2.34
CA ALA A 29 -4.91 -4.04 -3.21
C ALA A 29 -6.23 -4.62 -3.78
N GLY A 30 -6.56 -5.88 -3.48
CA GLY A 30 -7.73 -6.57 -4.02
C GLY A 30 -7.56 -7.02 -5.47
N LEU A 31 -6.34 -7.04 -6.00
CA LEU A 31 -6.02 -7.58 -7.34
C LEU A 31 -5.89 -9.11 -7.31
N CYS A 32 -6.84 -9.77 -6.65
CA CYS A 32 -6.94 -11.21 -6.55
C CYS A 32 -8.37 -11.67 -6.81
N VAL A 33 -8.51 -12.92 -7.27
CA VAL A 33 -9.81 -13.58 -7.43
C VAL A 33 -10.00 -14.50 -6.25
N LEU A 34 -11.04 -14.28 -5.45
CA LEU A 34 -11.37 -15.12 -4.31
C LEU A 34 -12.15 -16.35 -4.79
N ASP A 35 -11.72 -17.54 -4.39
CA ASP A 35 -12.55 -18.75 -4.55
C ASP A 35 -13.66 -18.78 -3.49
N ARG A 36 -14.62 -19.71 -3.64
CA ARG A 36 -15.74 -19.92 -2.70
C ARG A 36 -15.31 -20.23 -1.25
N GLU A 37 -14.07 -20.66 -1.04
CA GLU A 37 -13.49 -20.93 0.28
C GLU A 37 -12.72 -19.73 0.86
N GLY A 38 -12.71 -18.57 0.17
CA GLY A 38 -12.04 -17.35 0.63
C GLY A 38 -10.54 -17.29 0.35
N ASN A 39 -9.97 -18.30 -0.33
CA ASN A 39 -8.57 -18.30 -0.71
C ASN A 39 -8.34 -17.41 -1.94
N ALA A 40 -7.27 -16.59 -1.90
CA ALA A 40 -6.86 -15.76 -3.01
C ALA A 40 -6.20 -16.59 -4.13
N ARG A 41 -6.86 -16.67 -5.29
CA ARG A 41 -6.29 -17.23 -6.53
C ARG A 41 -6.07 -16.14 -7.57
N LYS A 42 -5.17 -16.42 -8.53
CA LYS A 42 -4.80 -15.50 -9.63
C LYS A 42 -4.41 -14.10 -9.16
N VAL A 43 -3.57 -14.02 -8.13
CA VAL A 43 -3.04 -12.74 -7.63
C VAL A 43 -2.20 -12.07 -8.72
N VAL A 44 -2.58 -10.86 -9.10
CA VAL A 44 -1.83 -10.04 -10.06
C VAL A 44 -0.74 -9.29 -9.31
N ASN A 45 0.47 -9.26 -9.87
CA ASN A 45 1.58 -8.52 -9.27
C ASN A 45 1.31 -7.02 -9.35
N CYS A 46 1.42 -6.32 -8.21
CA CYS A 46 1.31 -4.88 -8.16
C CYS A 46 2.69 -4.24 -7.94
N SER A 47 3.00 -3.21 -8.73
CA SER A 47 4.28 -2.48 -8.63
C SER A 47 4.19 -1.22 -7.76
N CYS A 48 3.02 -0.57 -7.71
CA CYS A 48 2.76 0.60 -6.88
C CYS A 48 1.26 0.79 -6.69
N VAL A 49 0.87 1.22 -5.49
CA VAL A 49 -0.50 1.60 -5.13
C VAL A 49 -0.45 2.97 -4.48
N VAL A 50 -1.40 3.82 -4.82
CA VAL A 50 -1.56 5.13 -4.20
C VAL A 50 -2.96 5.20 -3.63
N VAL A 51 -3.06 5.40 -2.31
CA VAL A 51 -4.35 5.57 -1.64
C VAL A 51 -4.72 7.05 -1.68
N LYS A 52 -5.78 7.38 -2.41
CA LYS A 52 -6.28 8.76 -2.53
C LYS A 52 -7.34 9.08 -1.48
N ASP A 53 -8.24 8.13 -1.26
CA ASP A 53 -9.36 8.26 -0.34
C ASP A 53 -9.40 7.04 0.58
N TRP A 54 -9.12 7.28 1.86
CA TRP A 54 -9.16 6.26 2.91
C TRP A 54 -10.59 6.04 3.45
N GLY A 55 -11.57 6.84 3.00
CA GLY A 55 -12.91 6.84 3.56
C GLY A 55 -12.93 7.46 4.96
N GLU A 56 -13.41 6.69 5.93
CA GLU A 56 -13.57 7.12 7.33
C GLU A 56 -12.25 7.27 8.11
N GLU A 57 -12.24 8.18 9.07
CA GLU A 57 -11.17 8.29 10.07
C GLU A 57 -11.33 7.19 11.12
N SER A 58 -10.75 6.02 10.84
CA SER A 58 -10.55 4.95 11.83
C SER A 58 -9.35 5.23 12.74
N GLN A 59 -9.36 4.70 13.97
CA GLN A 59 -8.20 4.66 14.87
C GLN A 59 -6.95 4.06 14.20
N GLU A 60 -7.13 3.08 13.32
CA GLU A 60 -6.03 2.43 12.58
C GLU A 60 -5.31 3.41 11.66
N ARG A 61 -6.06 4.34 11.05
CA ARG A 61 -5.50 5.40 10.21
C ARG A 61 -4.67 6.37 11.03
N SER A 62 -5.14 6.77 12.22
CA SER A 62 -4.37 7.65 13.11
C SER A 62 -3.08 6.99 13.57
N ILE A 63 -3.09 5.69 13.87
CA ILE A 63 -1.87 4.94 14.25
C ILE A 63 -0.88 4.92 13.08
N LEU A 64 -1.36 4.59 11.87
CA LEU A 64 -0.52 4.59 10.66
C LEU A 64 0.08 5.98 10.37
N LEU A 65 -0.73 7.04 10.41
CA LEU A 65 -0.21 8.41 10.22
C LEU A 65 0.83 8.80 11.27
N ASN A 66 0.61 8.48 12.55
CA ASN A 66 1.59 8.76 13.60
C ASN A 66 2.89 7.97 13.40
N TYR A 67 2.80 6.71 12.97
CA TYR A 67 3.97 5.90 12.63
C TYR A 67 4.78 6.53 11.49
N PHE A 68 4.10 6.97 10.42
CA PHE A 68 4.75 7.67 9.31
C PHE A 68 5.35 9.03 9.69
N GLN A 69 4.78 9.71 10.68
CA GLN A 69 5.25 11.00 11.16
C GLN A 69 6.42 10.86 12.16
N THR A 70 6.54 9.70 12.81
CA THR A 70 7.59 9.40 13.79
C THR A 70 8.84 8.78 13.14
N GLU A 71 8.69 8.05 12.03
CA GLU A 71 9.81 7.46 11.28
C GLU A 71 10.40 8.35 10.17
N GLN A 72 10.06 9.66 10.15
CA GLN A 72 10.70 10.64 9.26
C GLN A 72 11.95 11.28 9.88
#